data_AF-A0A9W6G8L1-F1
#
_entry.id   AF-A0A9W6G8L1-F1
#
_cell.length_a   1.000
_cell.length_b   1.000
_cell.length_c   1.000
_cell.angle_alpha   90.00
_cell.angle_beta   90.00
_cell.angle_gamma   90.00
#
_symmetry.space_group_name_H-M   'P 1'
#
loop_
_entity.id
_entity.type
_entity.pdbx_description
1 polymer ?
#
loop_
_entity_poly.entity_id
_entity_poly.type
_entity_poly.pdbx_seq_one_letter_code
_entity_poly.pdbx_strand_id
1 'polypeptide(L)'
;MNRSIIAMAAAGALLAALTLTISDEADGAGTGCARTGGYTMCGTDPNGTEDTSIVSEIARQVDATGEGDTIRAAVFQWTLDAPVAPLANAMVAAEKRGVDVQAVLGTRSDKPSANDPVIGKLKAAGVKVRQCPGACLPNADGTRKGPMHNRFFLIEQGGAPTVLVTSFSFFRSQTTQSHNLLGVHGDRGLFDFYTSFWNRLYAGNWNGWTDKDKGTTGSLARAWVFARGSDAVAEQLGEITGCAPGDRVLVAHANFQSNRPSVRTQLDRIQGLGCTVRVVVLDAETSSPRWIEEQLGSSNVKVHDAHRNKYIVAEASFGGTHRAVVLTGTHNLNGNGMKHADDNLLRVADQDVADRYAQHFQRLWNGGW
;
A
#
# COMPACT_ATOMS: atom_id res chain seq x y z
N MET A 1 50.04 -12.08 72.65
CA MET A 1 49.66 -13.36 72.01
C MET A 1 48.22 -13.28 71.56
N ASN A 2 48.03 -13.28 70.24
CA ASN A 2 46.95 -13.90 69.47
C ASN A 2 45.46 -13.56 69.69
N ARG A 3 44.84 -13.28 68.52
CA ARG A 3 43.46 -13.60 68.07
C ARG A 3 42.36 -12.58 68.42
N SER A 4 41.44 -12.19 67.53
CA SER A 4 41.23 -12.45 66.10
C SER A 4 40.17 -11.45 65.60
N ILE A 5 40.30 -11.07 64.33
CA ILE A 5 39.38 -10.24 63.55
C ILE A 5 38.15 -11.08 63.17
N ILE A 6 36.94 -10.53 63.32
CA ILE A 6 35.76 -10.86 62.50
C ILE A 6 35.09 -9.55 62.11
N ALA A 7 35.30 -9.12 60.86
CA ALA A 7 34.56 -8.04 60.24
C ALA A 7 33.34 -8.64 59.51
N MET A 8 32.13 -8.21 59.87
CA MET A 8 30.92 -8.49 59.10
C MET A 8 30.87 -7.56 57.88
N ALA A 9 30.96 -8.11 56.68
CA ALA A 9 30.62 -7.42 55.45
C ALA A 9 29.12 -7.51 55.22
N ALA A 10 28.42 -6.38 55.32
CA ALA A 10 27.03 -6.25 54.86
C ALA A 10 27.02 -6.04 53.35
N ALA A 11 26.58 -7.06 52.60
CA ALA A 11 26.33 -6.94 51.17
C ALA A 11 24.98 -6.23 50.96
N GLY A 12 25.03 -4.92 50.68
CA GLY A 12 23.88 -4.17 50.18
C GLY A 12 23.64 -4.50 48.71
N ALA A 13 22.56 -5.20 48.40
CA ALA A 13 22.11 -5.42 47.03
C ALA A 13 21.49 -4.12 46.48
N LEU A 14 22.19 -3.44 45.57
CA LEU A 14 21.58 -2.43 44.71
C LEU A 14 20.67 -3.14 43.69
N LEU A 15 19.36 -2.95 43.82
CA LEU A 15 18.43 -3.23 42.73
C LEU A 15 18.62 -2.16 41.64
N ALA A 16 19.38 -2.49 40.60
CA ALA A 16 19.33 -1.78 39.34
C ALA A 16 18.01 -2.15 38.64
N ALA A 17 17.05 -1.23 38.65
CA ALA A 17 15.87 -1.33 37.82
C ALA A 17 16.30 -1.16 36.34
N LEU A 18 16.54 -2.28 35.66
CA LEU A 18 16.62 -2.29 34.20
C LEU A 18 15.21 -2.00 33.66
N THR A 19 14.98 -0.76 33.25
CA THR A 19 13.91 -0.45 32.31
C THR A 19 14.27 -1.13 30.99
N LEU A 20 13.69 -2.30 30.76
CA LEU A 20 13.61 -2.92 29.44
C LEU A 20 12.84 -1.96 28.53
N THR A 21 13.56 -1.23 27.69
CA THR A 21 12.98 -0.65 26.48
C THR A 21 12.55 -1.83 25.62
N ILE A 22 11.24 -2.08 25.57
CA ILE A 22 10.66 -3.01 24.61
C ILE A 22 10.83 -2.33 23.25
N SER A 23 11.85 -2.72 22.50
CA SER A 23 11.96 -2.39 21.09
C SER A 23 10.89 -3.19 20.34
N ASP A 24 9.81 -2.54 19.92
CA ASP A 24 8.70 -3.12 19.15
C ASP A 24 9.08 -3.46 17.68
N GLU A 25 10.31 -3.92 17.42
CA GLU A 25 10.79 -4.32 16.07
C GLU A 25 10.68 -5.84 15.81
N ALA A 26 9.69 -6.54 16.38
CA ALA A 26 9.69 -8.01 16.36
C ALA A 26 8.66 -8.71 15.44
N ASP A 27 7.74 -8.01 14.77
CA ASP A 27 6.69 -8.68 13.98
C ASP A 27 6.86 -8.62 12.44
N GLY A 28 7.98 -8.06 11.96
CA GLY A 28 8.41 -8.10 10.54
C GLY A 28 9.63 -8.99 10.28
N ALA A 29 10.17 -9.63 11.31
CA ALA A 29 11.40 -10.42 11.22
C ALA A 29 11.19 -11.63 10.28
N GLY A 30 11.77 -11.55 9.07
CA GLY A 30 11.85 -12.69 8.14
C GLY A 30 11.26 -12.44 6.75
N THR A 31 10.45 -11.40 6.54
CA THR A 31 9.85 -11.12 5.21
C THR A 31 10.52 -10.00 4.45
N GLY A 32 11.42 -9.23 5.08
CA GLY A 32 12.00 -8.02 4.48
C GLY A 32 11.12 -6.77 4.61
N CYS A 33 9.94 -6.90 5.23
CA CYS A 33 9.06 -5.79 5.56
C CYS A 33 9.32 -5.26 6.99
N ALA A 34 9.07 -3.97 7.20
CA ALA A 34 9.19 -3.33 8.50
C ALA A 34 7.81 -3.18 9.17
N ARG A 35 7.79 -3.17 10.50
CA ARG A 35 6.61 -2.82 11.30
C ARG A 35 6.96 -1.67 12.24
N THR A 36 6.07 -0.69 12.37
CA THR A 36 6.16 0.38 13.38
C THR A 36 4.75 0.75 13.81
N GLY A 37 4.49 0.75 15.12
CA GLY A 37 3.16 1.00 15.67
C GLY A 37 2.07 0.18 14.97
N GLY A 38 1.04 0.87 14.48
CA GLY A 38 -0.09 0.28 13.75
C GLY A 38 0.18 -0.03 12.27
N TYR A 39 1.43 -0.03 11.79
CA TYR A 39 1.74 -0.09 10.36
C TYR A 39 2.74 -1.19 9.99
N THR A 40 2.53 -1.80 8.82
CA THR A 40 3.50 -2.65 8.12
C THR A 40 3.88 -1.99 6.78
N MET A 41 5.17 -1.93 6.46
CA MET A 41 5.66 -1.34 5.21
C MET A 41 6.64 -2.28 4.51
N CYS A 42 6.42 -2.49 3.21
CA CYS A 42 7.37 -3.17 2.35
C CYS A 42 7.72 -2.24 1.19
N GLY A 43 9.00 -2.18 0.83
CA GLY A 43 9.47 -1.62 -0.43
C GLY A 43 10.38 -2.65 -1.07
N THR A 44 9.94 -3.30 -2.15
CA THR A 44 10.74 -4.32 -2.82
C THR A 44 11.89 -3.67 -3.57
N ASP A 45 13.03 -4.33 -3.49
CA ASP A 45 14.28 -3.90 -4.11
C ASP A 45 14.96 -5.12 -4.73
N PRO A 46 14.58 -5.50 -5.96
CA PRO A 46 14.99 -6.77 -6.53
C PRO A 46 16.50 -6.92 -6.75
N ASN A 47 17.30 -5.85 -6.80
CA ASN A 47 18.74 -5.90 -7.11
C ASN A 47 19.14 -6.82 -8.28
N GLY A 48 18.33 -6.86 -9.35
CA GLY A 48 18.53 -7.79 -10.47
C GLY A 48 18.14 -9.25 -10.21
N THR A 49 17.56 -9.56 -9.06
CA THR A 49 16.98 -10.85 -8.64
C THR A 49 15.47 -10.74 -8.39
N GLU A 50 14.83 -11.82 -7.93
CA GLU A 50 13.40 -11.82 -7.56
C GLU A 50 13.23 -11.39 -6.09
N ASP A 51 12.46 -10.34 -5.80
CA ASP A 51 12.04 -9.95 -4.46
C ASP A 51 10.60 -10.40 -4.20
N THR A 52 10.43 -11.23 -3.16
CA THR A 52 9.13 -11.81 -2.76
C THR A 52 8.61 -11.25 -1.45
N SER A 53 9.22 -10.19 -0.91
CA SER A 53 8.91 -9.67 0.43
C SER A 53 7.43 -9.39 0.63
N ILE A 54 6.77 -8.77 -0.35
CA ILE A 54 5.32 -8.50 -0.33
C ILE A 54 4.49 -9.79 -0.35
N VAL A 55 4.88 -10.77 -1.18
CA VAL A 55 4.17 -12.06 -1.27
C VAL A 55 4.28 -12.79 0.06
N SER A 56 5.49 -12.86 0.61
CA SER A 56 5.81 -13.52 1.87
C SER A 56 5.12 -12.84 3.05
N GLU A 57 5.06 -11.52 3.09
CA GLU A 57 4.40 -10.79 4.18
C GLU A 57 2.89 -10.99 4.19
N ILE A 58 2.23 -10.92 3.04
CA ILE A 58 0.79 -11.18 2.99
C ILE A 58 0.50 -12.65 3.32
N ALA A 59 1.28 -13.59 2.78
CA ALA A 59 1.13 -15.02 3.09
C ALA A 59 1.32 -15.28 4.59
N ARG A 60 2.32 -14.67 5.23
CA ARG A 60 2.56 -14.77 6.68
C ARG A 60 1.35 -14.32 7.49
N GLN A 61 0.74 -13.18 7.13
CA GLN A 61 -0.45 -12.68 7.83
C GLN A 61 -1.69 -13.55 7.58
N VAL A 62 -1.84 -14.11 6.37
CA VAL A 62 -2.88 -15.09 6.06
C VAL A 62 -2.68 -16.38 6.87
N ASP A 63 -1.44 -16.86 7.01
CA ASP A 63 -1.14 -18.09 7.75
C ASP A 63 -1.35 -17.95 9.26
N ALA A 64 -1.31 -16.73 9.80
CA ALA A 64 -1.60 -16.44 11.20
C ALA A 64 -3.10 -16.54 11.58
N THR A 65 -4.00 -16.65 10.58
CA THR A 65 -5.44 -16.75 10.82
C THR A 65 -5.89 -18.15 11.27
N GLY A 66 -6.87 -18.19 12.16
CA GLY A 66 -7.50 -19.40 12.71
C GLY A 66 -9.00 -19.53 12.37
N GLU A 67 -9.62 -20.61 12.85
CA GLU A 67 -11.04 -20.86 12.65
C GLU A 67 -11.91 -19.67 13.10
N GLY A 68 -12.86 -19.25 12.26
CA GLY A 68 -13.74 -18.11 12.53
C GLY A 68 -13.19 -16.74 12.12
N ASP A 69 -11.92 -16.63 11.76
CA ASP A 69 -11.33 -15.41 11.20
C ASP A 69 -11.85 -15.15 9.77
N THR A 70 -11.64 -13.94 9.26
CA THR A 70 -12.06 -13.58 7.90
C THR A 70 -10.92 -13.05 7.05
N ILE A 71 -10.93 -13.43 5.76
CA ILE A 71 -10.03 -12.90 4.75
C ILE A 71 -10.81 -12.47 3.51
N ARG A 72 -10.56 -11.25 3.05
CA ARG A 72 -11.09 -10.70 1.79
C ARG A 72 -9.95 -10.21 0.92
N ALA A 73 -9.87 -10.71 -0.31
CA ALA A 73 -8.87 -10.27 -1.29
C ALA A 73 -9.54 -9.57 -2.48
N ALA A 74 -9.00 -8.44 -2.92
CA ALA A 74 -9.31 -7.85 -4.22
C ALA A 74 -8.02 -7.68 -5.02
N VAL A 75 -7.84 -8.46 -6.08
CA VAL A 75 -6.56 -8.58 -6.79
C VAL A 75 -6.74 -8.55 -8.31
N PHE A 76 -6.14 -7.58 -8.99
CA PHE A 76 -6.23 -7.45 -10.45
C PHE A 76 -5.69 -8.67 -11.19
N GLN A 77 -4.44 -9.04 -10.89
CA GLN A 77 -3.74 -10.17 -11.50
C GLN A 77 -3.13 -11.04 -10.44
N TRP A 78 -3.38 -12.33 -10.56
CA TRP A 78 -2.88 -13.33 -9.65
C TRP A 78 -2.71 -14.65 -10.40
N THR A 79 -1.50 -15.17 -10.38
CA THR A 79 -1.13 -16.42 -11.05
C THR A 79 -0.51 -17.41 -10.06
N LEU A 80 -0.16 -18.61 -10.54
CA LEU A 80 0.39 -19.70 -9.72
C LEU A 80 1.84 -20.05 -10.05
N ASP A 81 2.48 -19.32 -10.95
CA ASP A 81 3.90 -19.47 -11.25
C ASP A 81 4.75 -19.12 -10.02
N ALA A 82 5.87 -19.83 -9.87
CA ALA A 82 6.87 -19.44 -8.91
C ALA A 82 7.44 -18.05 -9.28
N PRO A 83 7.71 -17.16 -8.29
CA PRO A 83 7.63 -17.43 -6.86
C PRO A 83 6.35 -16.86 -6.19
N VAL A 84 5.29 -16.54 -6.93
CA VAL A 84 4.07 -15.89 -6.38
C VAL A 84 3.01 -16.86 -5.86
N ALA A 85 3.13 -18.15 -6.19
CA ALA A 85 2.25 -19.22 -5.73
C ALA A 85 1.97 -19.31 -4.21
N PRO A 86 2.93 -18.99 -3.31
CA PRO A 86 2.74 -19.14 -1.86
C PRO A 86 1.50 -18.42 -1.32
N LEU A 87 1.15 -17.23 -1.83
CA LEU A 87 -0.03 -16.52 -1.37
C LEU A 87 -1.32 -17.31 -1.65
N ALA A 88 -1.44 -17.94 -2.81
CA ALA A 88 -2.62 -18.77 -3.13
C ALA A 88 -2.65 -20.04 -2.27
N ASN A 89 -1.49 -20.60 -1.93
CA ASN A 89 -1.40 -21.74 -1.02
C ASN A 89 -1.87 -21.37 0.40
N ALA A 90 -1.42 -20.23 0.93
CA ALA A 90 -1.82 -19.73 2.24
C ALA A 90 -3.34 -19.52 2.32
N MET A 91 -3.95 -18.95 1.28
CA MET A 91 -5.39 -18.73 1.21
C MET A 91 -6.21 -20.04 1.18
N VAL A 92 -5.71 -21.06 0.45
CA VAL A 92 -6.31 -22.41 0.47
C VAL A 92 -6.15 -23.07 1.84
N ALA A 93 -5.00 -22.88 2.50
CA ALA A 93 -4.77 -23.42 3.83
C ALA A 93 -5.68 -22.75 4.87
N ALA A 94 -5.86 -21.43 4.81
CA ALA A 94 -6.78 -20.68 5.65
C ALA A 94 -8.22 -21.19 5.53
N GLU A 95 -8.75 -21.34 4.31
CA GLU A 95 -10.09 -21.89 4.08
C GLU A 95 -10.25 -23.28 4.72
N LYS A 96 -9.24 -24.14 4.58
CA LYS A 96 -9.23 -25.48 5.19
C LYS A 96 -9.14 -25.47 6.72
N ARG A 97 -8.61 -24.39 7.32
CA ARG A 97 -8.58 -24.17 8.77
C ARG A 97 -9.91 -23.65 9.32
N GLY A 98 -10.90 -23.35 8.47
CA GLY A 98 -12.19 -22.79 8.88
C GLY A 98 -12.23 -21.25 8.92
N VAL A 99 -11.29 -20.59 8.23
CA VAL A 99 -11.33 -19.15 7.98
C VAL A 99 -12.32 -18.88 6.85
N ASP A 100 -13.14 -17.83 6.93
CA ASP A 100 -13.99 -17.42 5.79
C ASP A 100 -13.16 -16.65 4.78
N VAL A 101 -12.75 -17.31 3.70
CA VAL A 101 -11.91 -16.72 2.65
C VAL A 101 -12.73 -16.41 1.39
N GLN A 102 -12.62 -15.16 0.92
CA GLN A 102 -13.28 -14.73 -0.31
C GLN A 102 -12.39 -13.83 -1.16
N ALA A 103 -12.54 -13.91 -2.48
CA ALA A 103 -11.72 -13.14 -3.41
C ALA A 103 -12.52 -12.52 -4.56
N VAL A 104 -12.13 -11.30 -4.94
CA VAL A 104 -12.53 -10.62 -6.17
C VAL A 104 -11.30 -10.48 -7.05
N LEU A 105 -11.36 -11.00 -8.27
CA LEU A 105 -10.26 -10.96 -9.22
C LEU A 105 -10.61 -10.13 -10.45
N GLY A 106 -9.62 -9.39 -10.94
CA GLY A 106 -9.76 -8.65 -12.19
C GLY A 106 -9.51 -9.54 -13.39
N THR A 107 -9.47 -8.91 -14.56
CA THR A 107 -9.14 -9.57 -15.82
C THR A 107 -8.31 -8.62 -16.66
N ARG A 108 -7.25 -9.13 -17.26
CA ARG A 108 -6.52 -8.43 -18.31
C ARG A 108 -7.24 -8.60 -19.64
N SER A 109 -7.53 -7.51 -20.34
CA SER A 109 -8.21 -7.58 -21.64
C SER A 109 -7.40 -8.33 -22.70
N ASP A 110 -6.07 -8.23 -22.67
CA ASP A 110 -5.15 -8.91 -23.59
C ASP A 110 -4.86 -10.38 -23.20
N LYS A 111 -5.09 -10.73 -21.93
CA LYS A 111 -4.85 -12.09 -21.40
C LYS A 111 -5.97 -12.49 -20.42
N PRO A 112 -7.20 -12.69 -20.92
CA PRO A 112 -8.38 -12.82 -20.05
C PRO A 112 -8.36 -14.06 -19.15
N SER A 113 -7.68 -15.13 -19.56
CA SER A 113 -7.56 -16.39 -18.83
C SER A 113 -6.37 -16.45 -17.86
N ALA A 114 -5.59 -15.36 -17.71
CA ALA A 114 -4.37 -15.38 -16.90
C ALA A 114 -4.62 -15.76 -15.42
N ASN A 115 -5.78 -15.41 -14.89
CA ASN A 115 -6.17 -15.71 -13.51
C ASN A 115 -6.88 -17.08 -13.37
N ASP A 116 -7.22 -17.76 -14.46
CA ASP A 116 -8.04 -19.00 -14.41
C ASP A 116 -7.41 -20.10 -13.54
N PRO A 117 -6.07 -20.35 -13.59
CA PRO A 117 -5.45 -21.35 -12.73
C PRO A 117 -5.63 -21.06 -11.24
N VAL A 118 -5.43 -19.81 -10.79
CA VAL A 118 -5.61 -19.46 -9.37
C VAL A 118 -7.09 -19.50 -8.98
N ILE A 119 -7.99 -19.06 -9.87
CA ILE A 119 -9.44 -19.13 -9.63
C ILE A 119 -9.88 -20.58 -9.44
N GLY A 120 -9.44 -21.49 -10.32
CA GLY A 120 -9.73 -22.91 -10.21
C GLY A 120 -9.22 -23.51 -8.90
N LYS A 121 -7.98 -23.18 -8.52
CA LYS A 121 -7.36 -23.64 -7.26
C LYS A 121 -8.12 -23.16 -6.02
N LEU A 122 -8.48 -21.87 -5.97
CA LEU A 122 -9.22 -21.29 -4.85
C LEU A 122 -10.63 -21.91 -4.75
N LYS A 123 -11.37 -21.98 -5.86
CA LYS A 123 -12.71 -22.58 -5.88
C LYS A 123 -12.70 -24.06 -5.48
N ALA A 124 -11.70 -24.83 -5.91
CA ALA A 124 -11.55 -26.23 -5.51
C ALA A 124 -11.35 -26.43 -4.01
N ALA A 125 -10.90 -25.39 -3.29
CA ALA A 125 -10.74 -25.41 -1.83
C ALA A 125 -11.98 -24.93 -1.06
N GLY A 126 -13.01 -24.40 -1.74
CA GLY A 126 -14.21 -23.84 -1.10
C GLY A 126 -14.30 -22.31 -1.13
N VAL A 127 -13.20 -21.62 -1.45
CA VAL A 127 -13.11 -20.16 -1.48
C VAL A 127 -14.13 -19.58 -2.46
N LYS A 128 -14.91 -18.59 -2.01
CA LYS A 128 -15.84 -17.86 -2.87
C LYS A 128 -15.07 -16.86 -3.73
N VAL A 129 -15.21 -17.00 -5.05
CA VAL A 129 -14.45 -16.18 -6.02
C VAL A 129 -15.37 -15.51 -7.04
N ARG A 130 -15.27 -14.18 -7.14
CA ARG A 130 -15.85 -13.34 -8.20
C ARG A 130 -14.75 -12.90 -9.16
N GLN A 131 -14.98 -12.98 -10.46
CA GLN A 131 -14.11 -12.38 -11.47
C GLN A 131 -14.84 -11.26 -12.21
N CYS A 132 -14.12 -10.18 -12.53
CA CYS A 132 -14.64 -9.01 -13.23
C CYS A 132 -13.91 -8.84 -14.58
N PRO A 133 -14.60 -9.03 -15.72
CA PRO A 133 -14.00 -8.86 -17.06
C PRO A 133 -13.47 -7.44 -17.34
N GLY A 134 -14.05 -6.44 -16.68
CA GLY A 134 -13.60 -5.04 -16.64
C GLY A 134 -13.68 -4.54 -15.20
N ALA A 135 -14.25 -3.37 -14.99
CA ALA A 135 -14.58 -2.88 -13.65
C ALA A 135 -15.70 -3.73 -13.02
N CYS A 136 -15.51 -4.12 -11.77
CA CYS A 136 -16.55 -4.69 -10.92
C CYS A 136 -17.64 -3.69 -10.58
N LEU A 137 -17.38 -2.38 -10.63
CA LEU A 137 -18.40 -1.37 -10.32
C LEU A 137 -18.74 -0.56 -11.57
N PRO A 138 -20.01 -0.15 -11.74
CA PRO A 138 -20.38 0.70 -12.86
C PRO A 138 -19.79 2.10 -12.68
N ASN A 139 -19.33 2.70 -13.78
CA ASN A 139 -18.98 4.11 -13.87
C ASN A 139 -20.25 4.99 -13.83
N ALA A 140 -20.07 6.31 -13.78
CA ALA A 140 -21.19 7.26 -13.72
C ALA A 140 -22.16 7.15 -14.91
N ASP A 141 -21.67 6.72 -16.08
CA ASP A 141 -22.49 6.48 -17.28
C ASP A 141 -23.15 5.08 -17.29
N GLY A 142 -23.04 4.32 -16.21
CA GLY A 142 -23.55 2.95 -16.08
C GLY A 142 -22.69 1.88 -16.75
N THR A 143 -21.65 2.25 -17.50
CA THR A 143 -20.73 1.31 -18.15
C THR A 143 -19.72 0.72 -17.16
N ARG A 144 -18.96 -0.29 -17.57
CA ARG A 144 -17.90 -0.93 -16.76
C ARG A 144 -16.54 -0.77 -17.43
N LYS A 145 -16.21 0.45 -17.82
CA LYS A 145 -14.93 0.79 -18.45
C LYS A 145 -13.82 0.70 -17.41
N GLY A 146 -12.61 0.41 -17.89
CA GLY A 146 -11.45 0.20 -17.05
C GLY A 146 -11.43 -1.19 -16.37
N PRO A 147 -10.33 -1.55 -15.70
CA PRO A 147 -10.21 -2.81 -14.99
C PRO A 147 -10.61 -2.70 -13.51
N MET A 148 -10.98 -3.82 -12.88
CA MET A 148 -10.85 -3.97 -11.43
C MET A 148 -9.36 -4.03 -11.08
N HIS A 149 -8.80 -2.91 -10.68
CA HIS A 149 -7.36 -2.69 -10.53
C HIS A 149 -6.92 -2.65 -9.06
N ASN A 150 -7.73 -3.18 -8.14
CA ASN A 150 -7.33 -3.27 -6.75
C ASN A 150 -6.28 -4.37 -6.53
N ARG A 151 -5.42 -4.15 -5.52
CA ARG A 151 -4.59 -5.14 -4.82
C ARG A 151 -4.63 -4.80 -3.34
N PHE A 152 -5.68 -5.23 -2.67
CA PHE A 152 -5.80 -5.09 -1.23
C PHE A 152 -6.30 -6.38 -0.58
N PHE A 153 -5.94 -6.55 0.69
CA PHE A 153 -6.36 -7.66 1.54
C PHE A 153 -6.91 -7.10 2.84
N LEU A 154 -8.01 -7.70 3.30
CA LEU A 154 -8.60 -7.44 4.60
C LEU A 154 -8.50 -8.72 5.39
N ILE A 155 -7.88 -8.64 6.56
CA ILE A 155 -7.70 -9.76 7.47
C ILE A 155 -8.27 -9.34 8.81
N GLU A 156 -9.22 -10.11 9.33
CA GLU A 156 -9.69 -9.98 10.71
C GLU A 156 -9.30 -11.24 11.48
N GLN A 157 -8.31 -11.11 12.35
CA GLN A 157 -7.75 -12.20 13.14
C GLN A 157 -8.16 -12.04 14.61
N GLY A 158 -8.99 -12.93 15.15
CA GLY A 158 -9.49 -12.84 16.52
C GLY A 158 -10.20 -11.51 16.82
N GLY A 159 -10.83 -10.89 15.81
CA GLY A 159 -11.42 -9.56 15.91
C GLY A 159 -10.42 -8.39 15.78
N ALA A 160 -9.15 -8.64 15.48
CA ALA A 160 -8.17 -7.60 15.19
C ALA A 160 -8.17 -7.26 13.68
N PRO A 161 -8.55 -6.03 13.26
CA PRO A 161 -8.68 -5.67 11.86
C PRO A 161 -7.32 -5.29 11.24
N THR A 162 -7.10 -5.71 10.00
CA THR A 162 -5.94 -5.33 9.19
C THR A 162 -6.34 -5.01 7.76
N VAL A 163 -5.85 -3.90 7.22
CA VAL A 163 -5.99 -3.48 5.82
C VAL A 163 -4.60 -3.43 5.18
N LEU A 164 -4.36 -4.24 4.16
CA LEU A 164 -3.12 -4.27 3.38
C LEU A 164 -3.40 -3.74 1.97
N VAL A 165 -2.65 -2.72 1.53
CA VAL A 165 -2.74 -2.16 0.17
C VAL A 165 -1.36 -2.21 -0.48
N THR A 166 -1.29 -2.71 -1.72
CA THR A 166 -0.02 -2.81 -2.44
C THR A 166 -0.12 -2.38 -3.91
N SER A 167 1.01 -1.96 -4.46
CA SER A 167 1.16 -1.75 -5.91
C SER A 167 1.54 -3.03 -6.67
N PHE A 168 1.81 -4.15 -5.97
CA PHE A 168 2.25 -5.44 -6.51
C PHE A 168 1.09 -6.25 -7.09
N SER A 169 1.19 -6.65 -8.36
CA SER A 169 0.34 -7.69 -8.95
C SER A 169 1.02 -9.06 -8.79
N PHE A 170 0.26 -10.12 -8.51
CA PHE A 170 0.84 -11.41 -8.12
C PHE A 170 1.12 -12.31 -9.32
N PHE A 171 2.13 -11.94 -10.12
CA PHE A 171 2.69 -12.76 -11.22
C PHE A 171 4.20 -12.57 -11.33
N ARG A 172 4.93 -13.57 -11.84
CA ARG A 172 6.40 -13.64 -11.72
C ARG A 172 7.15 -12.39 -12.14
N SER A 173 6.84 -11.76 -13.27
CA SER A 173 7.64 -10.61 -13.72
C SER A 173 7.51 -9.36 -12.83
N GLN A 174 6.62 -9.35 -11.84
CA GLN A 174 6.54 -8.27 -10.84
C GLN A 174 7.58 -8.43 -9.73
N THR A 175 8.11 -9.63 -9.51
CA THR A 175 9.13 -9.86 -8.47
C THR A 175 10.48 -9.26 -8.84
N THR A 176 10.71 -9.01 -10.13
CA THR A 176 11.90 -8.31 -10.64
C THR A 176 11.66 -6.79 -10.75
N GLN A 177 10.61 -6.26 -10.13
CA GLN A 177 10.25 -4.84 -10.17
C GLN A 177 10.07 -4.32 -8.73
N SER A 178 10.36 -3.04 -8.54
CA SER A 178 10.17 -2.36 -7.26
C SER A 178 8.70 -1.99 -7.06
N HIS A 179 8.17 -2.34 -5.89
CA HIS A 179 6.79 -2.21 -5.47
C HIS A 179 6.72 -1.85 -3.98
N ASN A 180 5.58 -1.33 -3.56
CA ASN A 180 5.35 -0.96 -2.17
C ASN A 180 4.11 -1.64 -1.61
N LEU A 181 4.10 -1.84 -0.30
CA LEU A 181 2.94 -2.24 0.49
C LEU A 181 2.83 -1.33 1.71
N LEU A 182 1.60 -0.96 2.07
CA LEU A 182 1.25 -0.36 3.35
C LEU A 182 0.14 -1.19 3.99
N GLY A 183 0.39 -1.63 5.22
CA GLY A 183 -0.56 -2.26 6.12
C GLY A 183 -0.97 -1.31 7.23
N VAL A 184 -2.25 -1.29 7.57
CA VAL A 184 -2.81 -0.56 8.72
C VAL A 184 -3.53 -1.57 9.62
N HIS A 185 -3.14 -1.61 10.88
CA HIS A 185 -3.60 -2.59 11.88
C HIS A 185 -4.37 -1.89 12.99
N GLY A 186 -5.48 -2.49 13.44
CA GLY A 186 -6.29 -1.98 14.56
C GLY A 186 -7.28 -0.86 14.19
N ASP A 187 -7.22 -0.30 12.98
CA ASP A 187 -8.14 0.74 12.54
C ASP A 187 -9.48 0.16 12.05
N ARG A 188 -10.41 -0.07 12.99
CA ARG A 188 -11.73 -0.63 12.72
C ARG A 188 -12.53 0.19 11.69
N GLY A 189 -12.53 1.52 11.80
CA GLY A 189 -13.28 2.38 10.88
C GLY A 189 -12.77 2.31 9.43
N LEU A 190 -11.45 2.18 9.26
CA LEU A 190 -10.84 1.92 7.95
C LEU A 190 -11.22 0.54 7.41
N PHE A 191 -11.13 -0.49 8.26
CA PHE A 191 -11.44 -1.87 7.89
C PHE A 191 -12.90 -2.04 7.47
N ASP A 192 -13.85 -1.45 8.20
CA ASP A 192 -15.28 -1.53 7.88
C ASP A 192 -15.60 -0.82 6.57
N PHE A 193 -14.92 0.29 6.27
CA PHE A 193 -15.01 0.97 4.98
C PHE A 193 -14.51 0.09 3.83
N TYR A 194 -13.30 -0.49 3.95
CA TYR A 194 -12.78 -1.37 2.92
C TYR A 194 -13.61 -2.66 2.78
N THR A 195 -14.16 -3.19 3.87
CA THR A 195 -15.09 -4.33 3.84
C THR A 195 -16.36 -3.97 3.07
N SER A 196 -16.91 -2.78 3.32
CA SER A 196 -18.06 -2.24 2.58
C SER A 196 -17.76 -2.02 1.10
N PHE A 197 -16.55 -1.58 0.75
CA PHE A 197 -16.09 -1.47 -0.62
C PHE A 197 -15.92 -2.84 -1.29
N TRP A 198 -15.28 -3.79 -0.60
CA TRP A 198 -15.09 -5.15 -1.08
C TRP A 198 -16.43 -5.85 -1.37
N ASN A 199 -17.40 -5.72 -0.47
CA ASN A 199 -18.75 -6.28 -0.66
C ASN A 199 -19.42 -5.74 -1.93
N ARG A 200 -19.17 -4.46 -2.27
CA ARG A 200 -19.66 -3.84 -3.51
C ARG A 200 -18.96 -4.37 -4.74
N LEU A 201 -17.62 -4.54 -4.67
CA LEU A 201 -16.85 -5.18 -5.75
C LEU A 201 -17.39 -6.60 -6.01
N TYR A 202 -17.63 -7.38 -4.95
CA TYR A 202 -18.15 -8.75 -5.05
C TYR A 202 -19.58 -8.80 -5.61
N ALA A 203 -20.47 -7.95 -5.09
CA ALA A 203 -21.85 -7.82 -5.58
C ALA A 203 -21.95 -7.15 -6.98
N GLY A 204 -20.86 -6.55 -7.44
CA GLY A 204 -20.76 -5.88 -8.73
C GLY A 204 -21.58 -4.59 -8.82
N ASN A 205 -21.91 -3.93 -7.72
CA ASN A 205 -22.74 -2.74 -7.75
C ASN A 205 -22.48 -1.82 -6.54
N TRP A 206 -22.76 -0.53 -6.67
CA TRP A 206 -22.48 0.46 -5.62
C TRP A 206 -23.42 0.40 -4.42
N ASN A 207 -24.55 -0.31 -4.49
CA ASN A 207 -25.55 -0.37 -3.42
C ASN A 207 -25.88 1.04 -2.85
N GLY A 208 -26.15 2.00 -3.75
CA GLY A 208 -26.47 3.38 -3.39
C GLY A 208 -25.28 4.31 -3.07
N TRP A 209 -24.03 3.81 -3.07
CA TRP A 209 -22.86 4.69 -2.85
C TRP A 209 -22.76 5.79 -3.91
N THR A 210 -22.68 7.00 -3.41
CA THR A 210 -22.33 8.21 -4.15
C THR A 210 -20.86 8.55 -3.89
N ASP A 211 -20.34 9.60 -4.53
CA ASP A 211 -18.96 10.05 -4.29
C ASP A 211 -18.70 10.46 -2.83
N LYS A 212 -19.74 10.88 -2.08
CA LYS A 212 -19.60 11.20 -0.65
C LYS A 212 -19.25 9.98 0.19
N ASP A 213 -19.69 8.80 -0.25
CA ASP A 213 -19.48 7.52 0.46
C ASP A 213 -18.13 6.88 0.09
N LYS A 214 -17.45 7.38 -0.95
CA LYS A 214 -16.18 6.83 -1.47
C LYS A 214 -14.95 7.35 -0.73
N GLY A 215 -15.12 7.72 0.54
CA GLY A 215 -14.04 8.13 1.41
C GLY A 215 -14.35 7.90 2.88
N THR A 216 -13.30 7.70 3.68
CA THR A 216 -13.40 7.55 5.13
C THR A 216 -12.22 8.21 5.84
N THR A 217 -12.41 8.49 7.12
CA THR A 217 -11.34 8.83 8.06
C THR A 217 -11.43 7.87 9.23
N GLY A 218 -10.46 6.97 9.32
CA GLY A 218 -10.25 6.09 10.45
C GLY A 218 -9.38 6.74 11.53
N SER A 219 -9.04 5.94 12.53
CA SER A 219 -8.19 6.34 13.66
C SER A 219 -6.71 6.48 13.30
N LEU A 220 -6.25 5.76 12.27
CA LEU A 220 -4.86 5.73 11.81
C LEU A 220 -4.72 6.23 10.37
N ALA A 221 -5.74 6.06 9.53
CA ALA A 221 -5.65 6.41 8.12
C ALA A 221 -6.92 7.05 7.55
N ARG A 222 -6.75 7.79 6.45
CA ARG A 222 -7.83 8.20 5.55
C ARG A 222 -7.77 7.36 4.29
N ALA A 223 -8.92 7.04 3.70
CA ALA A 223 -8.94 6.29 2.46
C ALA A 223 -10.02 6.79 1.51
N TRP A 224 -9.82 6.49 0.23
CA TRP A 224 -10.74 6.78 -0.86
C TRP A 224 -10.72 5.65 -1.88
N VAL A 225 -11.83 5.49 -2.60
CA VAL A 225 -11.97 4.50 -3.66
C VAL A 225 -12.40 5.14 -4.98
N PHE A 226 -12.02 4.49 -6.07
CA PHE A 226 -12.29 4.89 -7.45
C PHE A 226 -13.23 3.86 -8.11
N ALA A 227 -13.95 4.20 -9.19
CA ALA A 227 -13.99 5.50 -9.84
C ALA A 227 -14.74 6.58 -9.03
N ARG A 228 -14.27 7.83 -9.11
CA ARG A 228 -14.91 9.00 -8.46
C ARG A 228 -14.75 10.29 -9.29
N GLY A 229 -15.60 11.26 -8.99
CA GLY A 229 -15.65 12.57 -9.65
C GLY A 229 -14.43 13.42 -9.33
N SER A 230 -14.19 13.74 -8.06
CA SER A 230 -13.08 14.62 -7.67
C SER A 230 -11.75 13.87 -7.49
N ASP A 231 -10.64 14.58 -7.71
CA ASP A 231 -9.29 14.01 -7.66
C ASP A 231 -8.77 13.98 -6.23
N ALA A 232 -8.92 12.84 -5.57
CA ALA A 232 -8.50 12.66 -4.18
C ALA A 232 -7.01 13.00 -3.97
N VAL A 233 -6.13 12.67 -4.91
CA VAL A 233 -4.70 12.97 -4.78
C VAL A 233 -4.47 14.48 -4.83
N ALA A 234 -5.07 15.16 -5.81
CA ALA A 234 -4.94 16.61 -5.93
C ALA A 234 -5.59 17.34 -4.74
N GLU A 235 -6.72 16.86 -4.22
CA GLU A 235 -7.35 17.39 -3.00
C GLU A 235 -6.41 17.30 -1.81
N GLN A 236 -5.77 16.15 -1.61
CA GLN A 236 -4.86 15.94 -0.48
C GLN A 236 -3.56 16.74 -0.61
N LEU A 237 -3.01 16.88 -1.82
CA LEU A 237 -1.87 17.79 -2.06
C LEU A 237 -2.28 19.26 -1.87
N GLY A 238 -3.54 19.60 -2.13
CA GLY A 238 -4.12 20.92 -1.86
C GLY A 238 -4.11 21.31 -0.39
N GLU A 239 -4.07 20.35 0.53
CA GLU A 239 -3.98 20.61 1.98
C GLU A 239 -2.60 21.16 2.41
N ILE A 240 -1.57 21.07 1.55
CA ILE A 240 -0.23 21.64 1.82
C ILE A 240 -0.27 23.15 1.63
N THR A 241 -0.01 23.87 2.71
CA THR A 241 -0.13 25.34 2.81
C THR A 241 1.21 26.07 2.93
N GLY A 242 2.30 25.37 3.23
CA GLY A 242 3.64 25.98 3.32
C GLY A 242 4.75 24.95 3.46
N CYS A 243 5.98 25.40 3.24
CA CYS A 243 7.18 24.57 3.32
C CYS A 243 8.27 25.31 4.08
N ALA A 244 8.84 24.67 5.11
CA ALA A 244 10.05 25.11 5.78
C ALA A 244 11.31 24.64 5.02
N PRO A 245 12.50 25.19 5.31
CA PRO A 245 13.75 24.68 4.73
C PRO A 245 13.91 23.17 5.02
N GLY A 246 14.04 22.38 3.96
CA GLY A 246 14.17 20.92 4.05
C GLY A 246 12.87 20.13 3.80
N ASP A 247 11.71 20.80 3.80
CA ASP A 247 10.43 20.18 3.47
C ASP A 247 10.41 19.67 2.02
N ARG A 248 9.70 18.56 1.81
CA ARG A 248 9.78 17.79 0.56
C ARG A 248 8.48 17.10 0.19
N VAL A 249 8.25 16.98 -1.11
CA VAL A 249 7.23 16.11 -1.71
C VAL A 249 7.88 15.19 -2.74
N LEU A 250 7.87 13.89 -2.45
CA LEU A 250 8.54 12.85 -3.21
C LEU A 250 7.49 11.93 -3.85
N VAL A 251 7.42 11.91 -5.18
CA VAL A 251 6.39 11.20 -5.96
C VAL A 251 7.01 10.00 -6.65
N ALA A 252 6.75 8.80 -6.15
CA ALA A 252 7.18 7.55 -6.76
C ALA A 252 5.95 6.88 -7.36
N HIS A 253 5.70 7.16 -8.63
CA HIS A 253 4.47 6.73 -9.29
C HIS A 253 4.76 6.13 -10.66
N ALA A 254 4.51 4.83 -10.82
CA ALA A 254 4.84 4.09 -12.04
C ALA A 254 4.34 4.85 -13.27
N ASN A 255 3.03 5.08 -13.37
CA ASN A 255 2.47 5.88 -14.45
C ASN A 255 1.93 7.19 -13.89
N PHE A 256 2.44 8.31 -14.43
CA PHE A 256 1.93 9.66 -14.23
C PHE A 256 1.83 10.36 -15.58
N GLN A 257 0.60 10.57 -16.05
CA GLN A 257 0.28 11.00 -17.42
C GLN A 257 -0.41 12.36 -17.48
N SER A 258 -0.41 12.96 -18.68
CA SER A 258 -0.93 14.30 -18.94
C SER A 258 -2.42 14.51 -18.70
N ASN A 259 -3.19 13.43 -18.63
CA ASN A 259 -4.61 13.43 -18.28
C ASN A 259 -4.87 13.48 -16.75
N ARG A 260 -3.84 13.73 -15.93
CA ARG A 260 -3.96 14.13 -14.51
C ARG A 260 -3.34 15.50 -14.23
N PRO A 261 -3.80 16.57 -14.91
CA PRO A 261 -3.21 17.90 -14.76
C PRO A 261 -3.33 18.46 -13.35
N SER A 262 -4.42 18.17 -12.63
CA SER A 262 -4.63 18.70 -11.28
C SER A 262 -3.54 18.29 -10.30
N VAL A 263 -2.99 17.07 -10.41
CA VAL A 263 -1.89 16.62 -9.57
C VAL A 263 -0.61 17.38 -9.91
N ARG A 264 -0.28 17.53 -11.20
CA ARG A 264 0.89 18.31 -11.64
C ARG A 264 0.81 19.77 -11.20
N THR A 265 -0.38 20.39 -11.32
CA THR A 265 -0.62 21.76 -10.84
C THR A 265 -0.39 21.89 -9.34
N GLN A 266 -0.81 20.91 -8.53
CA GLN A 266 -0.54 20.95 -7.10
C GLN A 266 0.95 20.80 -6.79
N LEU A 267 1.67 19.91 -7.49
CA LEU A 267 3.11 19.74 -7.31
C LEU A 267 3.89 21.03 -7.64
N ASP A 268 3.53 21.69 -8.73
CA ASP A 268 4.12 22.99 -9.11
C ASP A 268 3.84 24.07 -8.06
N ARG A 269 2.60 24.18 -7.60
CA ARG A 269 2.23 25.09 -6.50
C ARG A 269 3.06 24.80 -5.25
N ILE A 270 3.24 23.53 -4.89
CA ILE A 270 4.02 23.12 -3.72
C ILE A 270 5.51 23.46 -3.89
N GLN A 271 6.07 23.33 -5.09
CA GLN A 271 7.42 23.80 -5.40
C GLN A 271 7.52 25.32 -5.19
N GLY A 272 6.50 26.08 -5.63
CA GLY A 272 6.40 27.52 -5.39
C GLY A 272 6.24 27.92 -3.92
N LEU A 273 5.78 27.02 -3.05
CA LEU A 273 5.77 27.21 -1.59
C LEU A 273 7.15 26.98 -0.95
N GLY A 274 8.15 26.49 -1.70
CA GLY A 274 9.51 26.26 -1.23
C GLY A 274 9.86 24.80 -0.90
N CYS A 275 8.93 23.85 -1.12
CA CYS A 275 9.24 22.43 -0.94
C CYS A 275 10.16 21.91 -2.04
N THR A 276 11.06 20.99 -1.69
CA THR A 276 11.73 20.17 -2.70
C THR A 276 10.73 19.19 -3.30
N VAL A 277 10.43 19.30 -4.60
CA VAL A 277 9.56 18.37 -5.31
C VAL A 277 10.41 17.47 -6.22
N ARG A 278 10.22 16.16 -6.11
CA ARG A 278 10.91 15.16 -6.94
C ARG A 278 9.95 14.07 -7.39
N VAL A 279 10.10 13.62 -8.64
CA VAL A 279 9.23 12.64 -9.27
C VAL A 279 10.03 11.51 -9.91
N VAL A 280 9.69 10.25 -9.60
CA VAL A 280 10.19 9.06 -10.31
C VAL A 280 9.01 8.37 -10.98
N VAL A 281 9.12 8.22 -12.30
CA VAL A 281 8.13 7.51 -13.13
C VAL A 281 8.75 6.28 -13.81
N LEU A 282 7.88 5.37 -14.24
CA LEU A 282 8.23 4.27 -15.13
C LEU A 282 8.35 4.80 -16.55
N ASP A 283 9.46 4.48 -17.22
CA ASP A 283 9.80 4.59 -18.64
C ASP A 283 9.23 5.78 -19.45
N ALA A 284 9.94 6.18 -20.50
CA ALA A 284 9.52 7.34 -21.29
C ALA A 284 8.21 7.08 -22.07
N GLU A 285 7.98 5.84 -22.51
CA GLU A 285 6.85 5.45 -23.35
C GLU A 285 5.53 5.47 -22.56
N THR A 286 5.54 4.90 -21.36
CA THR A 286 4.38 4.77 -20.47
C THR A 286 4.01 6.10 -19.84
N SER A 287 4.99 6.87 -19.38
CA SER A 287 4.74 8.06 -18.56
C SER A 287 4.89 9.38 -19.29
N SER A 288 5.54 9.42 -20.46
CA SER A 288 5.77 10.67 -21.22
C SER A 288 6.31 11.80 -20.31
N PRO A 289 7.45 11.59 -19.62
CA PRO A 289 7.91 12.42 -18.50
C PRO A 289 8.11 13.90 -18.86
N ARG A 290 8.35 14.22 -20.14
CA ARG A 290 8.46 15.60 -20.64
C ARG A 290 7.33 16.50 -20.18
N TRP A 291 6.09 16.01 -20.18
CA TRP A 291 4.95 16.79 -19.71
C TRP A 291 5.07 17.17 -18.22
N ILE A 292 5.68 16.33 -17.39
CA ILE A 292 5.96 16.63 -15.98
C ILE A 292 7.14 17.61 -15.89
N GLU A 293 8.21 17.34 -16.63
CA GLU A 293 9.44 18.13 -16.68
C GLU A 293 9.20 19.58 -17.10
N GLU A 294 8.30 19.81 -18.05
CA GLU A 294 7.92 21.15 -18.52
C GLU A 294 7.39 22.05 -17.40
N GLN A 295 6.77 21.47 -16.37
CA GLN A 295 6.25 22.23 -15.23
C GLN A 295 7.23 22.22 -14.05
N LEU A 296 7.78 21.05 -13.71
CA LEU A 296 8.58 20.87 -12.49
C LEU A 296 10.08 21.10 -12.68
N GLY A 297 10.55 21.14 -13.93
CA GLY A 297 11.97 21.16 -14.28
C GLY A 297 12.53 19.75 -14.46
N SER A 298 13.37 19.57 -15.49
CA SER A 298 13.93 18.25 -15.84
C SER A 298 14.84 17.65 -14.76
N SER A 299 15.50 18.47 -13.93
CA SER A 299 16.30 17.99 -12.80
C SER A 299 15.47 17.38 -11.67
N ASN A 300 14.15 17.60 -11.66
CA ASN A 300 13.21 17.14 -10.63
C ASN A 300 12.44 15.88 -11.06
N VAL A 301 12.68 15.35 -12.26
CA VAL A 301 12.00 14.15 -12.78
C VAL A 301 13.03 13.11 -13.19
N LYS A 302 12.80 11.85 -12.81
CA LYS A 302 13.61 10.70 -13.22
C LYS A 302 12.75 9.57 -13.74
N VAL A 303 13.35 8.78 -14.62
CA VAL A 303 12.79 7.54 -15.15
C VAL A 303 13.51 6.35 -14.54
N HIS A 304 12.75 5.29 -14.21
CA HIS A 304 13.27 4.04 -13.68
C HIS A 304 12.48 2.82 -14.21
N ASP A 305 13.11 1.97 -15.03
CA ASP A 305 12.36 1.04 -15.90
C ASP A 305 11.71 -0.17 -15.20
N ALA A 306 12.25 -0.58 -14.05
CA ALA A 306 11.64 -1.62 -13.21
C ALA A 306 11.08 -1.05 -11.90
N HIS A 307 10.57 0.18 -11.92
CA HIS A 307 9.74 0.76 -10.86
C HIS A 307 8.25 0.57 -11.15
N ARG A 308 7.47 0.17 -10.15
CA ARG A 308 6.01 0.03 -10.22
C ARG A 308 5.28 0.57 -8.99
N ASN A 309 5.99 1.28 -8.12
CA ASN A 309 5.42 1.89 -6.92
C ASN A 309 4.35 2.93 -7.22
N LYS A 310 3.51 3.18 -6.21
CA LYS A 310 2.38 4.11 -6.27
C LYS A 310 2.25 4.83 -4.94
N TYR A 311 3.16 5.76 -4.68
CA TYR A 311 3.11 6.56 -3.46
C TYR A 311 3.63 7.98 -3.62
N ILE A 312 3.22 8.83 -2.69
CA ILE A 312 3.72 10.19 -2.49
C ILE A 312 4.07 10.33 -1.01
N VAL A 313 5.28 10.79 -0.72
CA VAL A 313 5.68 11.24 0.62
C VAL A 313 5.62 12.76 0.64
N ALA A 314 5.02 13.34 1.66
CA ALA A 314 4.95 14.78 1.86
C ALA A 314 5.29 15.11 3.32
N GLU A 315 6.39 15.83 3.52
CA GLU A 315 6.76 16.45 4.78
C GLU A 315 6.70 17.96 4.59
N ALA A 316 5.63 18.56 5.10
CA ALA A 316 5.27 19.96 4.83
C ALA A 316 4.27 20.48 5.87
N SER A 317 3.93 21.76 5.78
CA SER A 317 2.86 22.37 6.59
C SER A 317 1.47 22.13 5.97
N PHE A 318 0.63 21.38 6.67
CA PHE A 318 -0.78 21.12 6.34
C PHE A 318 -1.69 21.96 7.23
N GLY A 319 -2.34 22.99 6.68
CA GLY A 319 -3.18 23.90 7.46
C GLY A 319 -2.44 24.55 8.63
N GLY A 320 -1.17 24.94 8.41
CA GLY A 320 -0.32 25.54 9.44
C GLY A 320 0.36 24.56 10.41
N THR A 321 0.08 23.26 10.32
CA THR A 321 0.74 22.22 11.15
C THR A 321 1.72 21.42 10.30
N HIS A 322 2.99 21.36 10.68
CA HIS A 322 3.96 20.48 10.02
C HIS A 322 3.57 19.00 10.24
N ARG A 323 3.53 18.22 9.17
CA ARG A 323 3.20 16.79 9.20
C ARG A 323 4.01 16.04 8.18
N ALA A 324 4.30 14.78 8.50
CA ALA A 324 4.79 13.77 7.57
C ALA A 324 3.61 12.89 7.13
N VAL A 325 3.39 12.80 5.83
CA VAL A 325 2.23 12.14 5.23
C VAL A 325 2.67 11.23 4.10
N VAL A 326 2.13 10.01 4.06
CA VAL A 326 2.27 9.11 2.92
C VAL A 326 0.90 8.89 2.30
N LEU A 327 0.81 9.11 0.99
CA LEU A 327 -0.30 8.68 0.15
C LEU A 327 0.15 7.46 -0.64
N THR A 328 -0.62 6.39 -0.64
CA THR A 328 -0.33 5.22 -1.48
C THR A 328 -1.61 4.49 -1.89
N GLY A 329 -1.56 3.69 -2.96
CA GLY A 329 -2.73 2.98 -3.43
C GLY A 329 -2.44 2.06 -4.60
N THR A 330 -3.50 1.70 -5.31
CA THR A 330 -3.42 0.79 -6.45
C THR A 330 -3.50 1.51 -7.80
N HIS A 331 -4.04 2.74 -7.79
CA HIS A 331 -4.26 3.56 -8.99
C HIS A 331 -2.95 4.13 -9.53
N ASN A 332 -2.88 4.29 -10.85
CA ASN A 332 -1.89 5.15 -11.49
C ASN A 332 -2.34 6.63 -11.47
N LEU A 333 -1.41 7.57 -11.58
CA LEU A 333 -1.72 8.99 -11.79
C LEU A 333 -2.05 9.24 -13.27
N ASN A 334 -3.08 8.54 -13.76
CA ASN A 334 -3.66 8.74 -15.08
C ASN A 334 -5.18 8.88 -14.99
N GLY A 335 -5.81 9.25 -16.10
CA GLY A 335 -7.25 9.49 -16.18
C GLY A 335 -8.07 8.23 -15.94
N ASN A 336 -7.62 7.08 -16.47
CA ASN A 336 -8.33 5.81 -16.32
C ASN A 336 -8.39 5.34 -14.86
N GLY A 337 -7.27 5.39 -14.14
CA GLY A 337 -7.18 5.02 -12.71
C GLY A 337 -8.07 5.90 -11.81
N MET A 338 -8.38 7.12 -12.24
CA MET A 338 -9.27 8.01 -11.51
C MET A 338 -10.75 7.80 -11.85
N LYS A 339 -11.07 7.73 -13.15
CA LYS A 339 -12.43 7.90 -13.67
C LYS A 339 -13.13 6.59 -14.00
N HIS A 340 -12.37 5.51 -14.19
CA HIS A 340 -12.89 4.28 -14.78
C HIS A 340 -12.54 3.03 -13.99
N ALA A 341 -11.28 2.86 -13.59
CA ALA A 341 -10.84 1.67 -12.87
C ALA A 341 -11.42 1.60 -11.44
N ASP A 342 -11.65 0.37 -10.96
CA ASP A 342 -11.79 0.17 -9.52
C ASP A 342 -10.39 0.19 -8.92
N ASP A 343 -10.12 1.18 -8.09
CA ASP A 343 -8.84 1.37 -7.42
C ASP A 343 -9.07 1.96 -6.02
N ASN A 344 -8.01 2.09 -5.23
CA ASN A 344 -8.05 2.80 -3.97
C ASN A 344 -6.83 3.70 -3.73
N LEU A 345 -6.97 4.58 -2.75
CA LEU A 345 -5.96 5.47 -2.18
C LEU A 345 -6.08 5.44 -0.66
N LEU A 346 -4.96 5.29 0.01
CA LEU A 346 -4.77 5.35 1.45
C LEU A 346 -3.85 6.53 1.77
N ARG A 347 -4.11 7.23 2.87
CA ARG A 347 -3.28 8.30 3.41
C ARG A 347 -3.06 8.08 4.89
N VAL A 348 -1.80 8.05 5.31
CA VAL A 348 -1.37 7.99 6.71
C VAL A 348 -0.55 9.22 7.06
N ALA A 349 -0.64 9.67 8.31
CA ALA A 349 0.14 10.79 8.83
C ALA A 349 0.99 10.28 10.00
N ASP A 350 2.19 9.82 9.68
CA ASP A 350 3.11 9.16 10.61
C ASP A 350 4.56 9.38 10.14
N GLN A 351 5.45 9.80 11.06
CA GLN A 351 6.83 10.14 10.72
C GLN A 351 7.66 8.91 10.34
N ASP A 352 7.53 7.80 11.07
CA ASP A 352 8.31 6.59 10.80
C ASP A 352 7.90 5.98 9.46
N VAL A 353 6.60 6.01 9.14
CA VAL A 353 6.11 5.57 7.82
C VAL A 353 6.68 6.46 6.72
N ALA A 354 6.62 7.78 6.89
CA ALA A 354 7.15 8.73 5.92
C ALA A 354 8.66 8.57 5.71
N ASP A 355 9.44 8.39 6.77
CA ASP A 355 10.88 8.20 6.70
C ASP A 355 11.24 6.93 5.93
N ARG A 356 10.56 5.82 6.17
CA ARG A 356 10.81 4.57 5.44
C ARG A 356 10.45 4.68 3.95
N TYR A 357 9.32 5.31 3.64
CA TYR A 357 8.95 5.57 2.24
C TYR A 357 9.90 6.57 1.57
N ALA A 358 10.40 7.59 2.28
CA ALA A 358 11.39 8.52 1.76
C ALA A 358 12.73 7.82 1.51
N GLN A 359 13.18 6.93 2.40
CA GLN A 359 14.37 6.11 2.18
C GLN A 359 14.23 5.22 0.94
N HIS A 360 13.06 4.59 0.77
CA HIS A 360 12.78 3.80 -0.43
C HIS A 360 12.79 4.67 -1.70
N PHE A 361 12.20 5.87 -1.64
CA PHE A 361 12.25 6.84 -2.73
C PHE A 361 13.69 7.23 -3.08
N GLN A 362 14.55 7.46 -2.09
CA GLN A 362 15.93 7.86 -2.37
C GLN A 362 16.72 6.77 -3.09
N ARG A 363 16.43 5.48 -2.82
CA ARG A 363 17.04 4.38 -3.58
C ARG A 363 16.64 4.45 -5.06
N LEU A 364 15.34 4.56 -5.33
CA LEU A 364 14.82 4.75 -6.71
C LEU A 364 15.42 6.00 -7.37
N TRP A 365 15.48 7.11 -6.63
CA TRP A 365 15.99 8.39 -7.12
C TRP A 365 17.47 8.31 -7.49
N ASN A 366 18.26 7.55 -6.74
CA ASN A 366 19.69 7.40 -6.99
C ASN A 366 20.02 6.31 -8.03
N GLY A 367 19.00 5.70 -8.65
CA GLY A 367 19.16 4.59 -9.59
C GLY A 367 19.57 3.28 -8.89
N GLY A 368 19.30 3.19 -7.59
CA GLY A 368 19.56 2.00 -6.80
C GLY A 368 18.67 0.83 -7.20
N TRP A 369 19.25 -0.35 -6.99
CA TRP A 369 18.66 -1.67 -7.01
C TRP A 369 19.26 -2.48 -5.86
#